data_AF-A0A8J7DKP5-F1
#
_entry.id   AF-A0A8J7DKP5-F1
#
_cell.length_a   1.000
_cell.length_b   1.000
_cell.length_c   1.000
_cell.angle_alpha   90.00
_cell.angle_beta   90.00
_cell.angle_gamma   90.00
#
_symmetry.space_group_name_H-M   'P 1'
#
loop_
_entity.id
_entity.type
_entity.pdbx_description
1 polymer ?
#
loop_
_entity_poly.entity_id
_entity_poly.type
_entity_poly.pdbx_seq_one_letter_code
_entity_poly.pdbx_strand_id
1 'polypeptide(L)' 'MNQAADDTTAARAQSLRTQLQAASYAYYVLDAPDLPDEVYDRLYRELQDLE' A
#
# COMPACT_ATOMS: atom_id res chain seq x y z
N MET A 1 15.10 16.29 -16.50
CA MET A 1 14.96 16.56 -15.06
C MET A 1 13.92 15.65 -14.36
N ASN A 2 13.40 14.59 -14.99
CA ASN A 2 12.19 13.93 -14.49
C ASN A 2 12.39 12.67 -13.61
N GLN A 3 13.61 12.12 -13.51
CA GLN A 3 13.81 10.85 -12.80
C GLN A 3 13.48 10.91 -11.30
N ALA A 4 13.76 12.03 -10.61
CA ALA A 4 13.54 12.12 -9.17
C ALA A 4 12.06 12.07 -8.75
N ALA A 5 11.14 12.52 -9.61
CA ALA A 5 9.70 12.44 -9.35
C ALA A 5 9.19 11.00 -9.50
N ASP A 6 9.65 10.31 -10.55
CA ASP A 6 9.31 8.91 -10.83
C ASP A 6 9.88 7.97 -9.76
N ASP A 7 11.10 8.23 -9.27
CA ASP A 7 11.71 7.50 -8.14
C ASP A 7 10.90 7.67 -6.84
N THR A 8 10.34 8.85 -6.60
CA THR A 8 9.54 9.12 -5.40
C THR A 8 8.18 8.42 -5.48
N THR A 9 7.55 8.43 -6.66
CA THR A 9 6.30 7.69 -6.93
C THR A 9 6.51 6.19 -6.79
N ALA A 10 7.58 5.64 -7.37
CA ALA A 10 7.91 4.21 -7.26
C ALA A 10 8.20 3.79 -5.81
N ALA A 11 8.97 4.60 -5.07
CA ALA A 11 9.23 4.36 -3.65
C ALA A 11 7.94 4.39 -2.81
N ARG A 12 7.02 5.32 -3.12
CA ARG A 12 5.72 5.42 -2.46
C ARG A 12 4.84 4.22 -2.77
N ALA A 13 4.75 3.83 -4.04
CA ALA A 13 4.01 2.64 -4.48
C ALA A 13 4.53 1.37 -3.79
N GLN A 14 5.86 1.20 -3.68
CA GLN A 14 6.46 0.06 -3.01
C GLN A 14 6.14 0.04 -1.49
N SER A 15 6.13 1.20 -0.84
CA SER A 15 5.73 1.33 0.56
C SER A 15 4.25 0.97 0.78
N LEU A 16 3.36 1.43 -0.11
CA LEU A 16 1.93 1.10 -0.06
C LEU A 16 1.70 -0.40 -0.30
N ARG A 17 2.37 -1.01 -1.29
CA ARG A 17 2.30 -2.47 -1.52
C ARG A 17 2.71 -3.27 -0.30
N THR A 18 3.79 -2.86 0.37
CA THR A 18 4.28 -3.54 1.57
C THR A 18 3.25 -3.46 2.70
N GLN A 19 2.64 -2.30 2.92
CA GLN A 19 1.59 -2.12 3.93
C GLN A 19 0.34 -2.94 3.62
N LEU A 20 -0.12 -2.94 2.37
CA LEU A 20 -1.26 -3.74 1.93
C LEU A 20 -1.00 -5.24 2.07
N GLN A 21 0.21 -5.71 1.74
CA GLN A 21 0.60 -7.11 1.95
C GLN A 21 0.62 -7.49 3.43
N ALA A 22 1.18 -6.64 4.30
CA ALA A 22 1.21 -6.89 5.74
C ALA A 22 -0.21 -6.94 6.31
N ALA A 23 -1.08 -5.99 5.93
CA ALA A 23 -2.48 -5.99 6.34
C ALA A 23 -3.23 -7.24 5.83
N SER A 24 -3.01 -7.62 4.57
CA SER A 24 -3.58 -8.85 3.98
C SER A 24 -3.12 -10.10 4.73
N TYR A 25 -1.83 -10.18 5.06
CA TYR A 25 -1.27 -11.30 5.83
C TYR A 25 -1.89 -11.36 7.23
N ALA A 26 -2.01 -10.22 7.91
CA ALA A 26 -2.64 -10.15 9.22
C ALA A 26 -4.11 -10.61 9.18
N TYR A 27 -4.85 -10.20 8.14
CA TYR A 27 -6.24 -10.60 7.92
C TYR A 27 -6.38 -12.10 7.59
N TYR A 28 -5.69 -12.59 6.56
CA TYR A 28 -5.91 -13.94 6.03
C TYR A 28 -5.08 -15.04 6.72
N VAL A 29 -3.92 -14.70 7.28
CA VAL A 29 -2.99 -15.68 7.87
C VAL A 29 -3.02 -15.64 9.38
N LEU A 30 -3.01 -14.44 9.99
CA LEU A 30 -3.00 -14.31 11.44
C LEU A 30 -4.40 -14.28 12.06
N ASP A 31 -5.46 -14.14 11.24
CA ASP A 31 -6.85 -13.91 11.70
C ASP A 31 -6.95 -12.72 12.68
N ALA A 32 -6.05 -11.75 12.50
CA ALA A 32 -5.84 -10.61 13.37
C ALA A 32 -5.73 -9.35 12.51
N PRO A 33 -6.85 -8.77 12.04
CA PRO A 33 -6.82 -7.57 11.23
C PRO A 33 -6.33 -6.37 12.06
N ASP A 34 -5.09 -5.95 11.82
CA ASP A 34 -4.50 -4.72 12.41
C ASP A 34 -5.00 -3.43 11.73
N LEU A 35 -5.58 -3.54 10.53
CA LEU A 35 -6.05 -2.41 9.74
C LEU A 35 -7.57 -2.50 9.51
N PRO A 36 -8.33 -1.41 9.72
CA PRO A 36 -9.73 -1.34 9.31
C PRO A 36 -9.87 -1.39 7.79
N ASP A 37 -10.97 -1.95 7.29
CA ASP A 37 -11.28 -2.05 5.86
C ASP A 37 -11.21 -0.68 5.15
N GLU A 38 -11.76 0.37 5.77
CA GLU A 38 -11.73 1.73 5.20
C GLU A 38 -10.30 2.30 5.02
N VAL A 39 -9.35 1.85 5.83
CA VAL A 39 -7.96 2.26 5.73
C VAL A 39 -7.28 1.44 4.63
N TYR A 40 -7.55 0.14 4.57
CA TYR A 40 -7.06 -0.73 3.50
C TYR A 40 -7.52 -0.23 2.12
N ASP A 41 -8.80 0.10 1.97
CA ASP A 41 -9.38 0.64 0.73
C ASP A 41 -8.72 1.96 0.32
N ARG A 42 -8.41 2.84 1.27
CA ARG A 42 -7.72 4.11 1.00
C ARG A 42 -6.29 3.89 0.52
N LEU A 43 -5.54 3.00 1.19
CA LEU A 43 -4.17 2.66 0.78
C LEU A 43 -4.14 1.99 -0.60
N TYR A 44 -5.14 1.14 -0.89
CA TYR A 44 -5.27 0.49 -2.19
C TYR A 44 -5.55 1.50 -3.30
N ARG A 45 -6.46 2.45 -3.08
CA ARG A 45 -6.72 3.53 -4.04
C ARG A 45 -5.51 4.43 -4.26
N GLU A 46 -4.81 4.80 -3.18
CA GLU A 46 -3.57 5.60 -3.30
C GLU A 46 -2.52 4.86 -4.14
N LEU A 47 -2.41 3.53 -3.99
CA LEU A 47 -1.52 2.73 -4.83
C LEU A 47 -1.97 2.72 -6.30
N GLN A 48 -3.27 2.57 -6.56
CA GLN A 48 -3.81 2.59 -7.93
C GLN A 48 -3.65 3.94 -8.62
N ASP A 49 -3.70 5.05 -7.88
CA ASP A 49 -3.47 6.39 -8.43
C ASP A 49 -2.00 6.65 -8.79
N LEU A 50 -1.07 5.86 -8.24
CA LEU A 50 0.38 5.97 -8.47
C LEU A 50 0.90 5.03 -9.58
N GLU A 51 0.14 3.99 -9.96
CA GLU A 51 0.44 3.06 -11.06
C GLU A 51 -0.29 3.44 -12.37
#